data_AF-A0A7W3MSM4-F1
#
_entry.id   AF-A0A7W3MSM4-F1
#
_cell.length_a   1.000
_cell.length_b   1.000
_cell.length_c   1.000
_cell.angle_alpha   90.00
_cell.angle_beta   90.00
_cell.angle_gamma   90.00
#
_symmetry.space_group_name_H-M   'P 1'
#
loop_
_entity.id
_entity.type
_entity.pdbx_description
1 polymer ?
#
loop_
_entity_poly.entity_id
_entity_poly.type
_entity_poly.pdbx_seq_one_letter_code
_entity_poly.pdbx_strand_id
1 'polypeptide(L)'
;MTDGKPLVFRSTAGRIAAWSWLTFSALMLADTAWRGDDLAAAVSAAVLLFGCGLAYVLGLRPRITAGEDAVEIRNPLRDIRVPWSAVRKIEATHALQVRFTGPEGGERLARAWTLQTSPRARTREERRLRKEAAGLPPEVAAKLGGRTALGYATEQLNDLAKRHRRRSGKASGVVTWSRPAVAALAVPGLALLVTTALALFA
;
A
#
# COMPACT_ATOMS: atom_id res chain seq x y z
N MET A 1 -27.49 -0.41 1.55
CA MET A 1 -27.19 -1.85 1.38
C MET A 1 -25.99 -1.96 0.45
N THR A 2 -24.77 -2.08 0.98
CA THR A 2 -23.62 -2.47 0.16
C THR A 2 -23.61 -3.99 0.12
N ASP A 3 -24.08 -4.51 -1.02
CA ASP A 3 -23.77 -5.82 -1.60
C ASP A 3 -22.45 -6.37 -1.04
N GLY A 4 -22.41 -7.59 -0.47
CA GLY A 4 -21.39 -8.16 0.43
C GLY A 4 -19.94 -8.26 -0.07
N LYS A 5 -19.48 -7.28 -0.83
CA LYS A 5 -18.15 -7.11 -1.36
C LYS A 5 -17.29 -6.40 -0.32
N PRO A 6 -16.09 -6.94 -0.02
CA PRO A 6 -15.19 -6.33 0.93
C PRO A 6 -14.79 -4.93 0.47
N LEU A 7 -14.72 -3.97 1.39
CA LEU A 7 -14.31 -2.60 1.10
C LEU A 7 -12.80 -2.56 0.84
N VAL A 8 -12.39 -1.95 -0.27
CA VAL A 8 -11.00 -1.99 -0.76
C VAL A 8 -10.47 -0.60 -1.00
N PHE A 9 -9.41 -0.24 -0.29
CA PHE A 9 -8.68 1.02 -0.50
C PHE A 9 -7.34 0.73 -1.20
N ARG A 10 -7.12 1.39 -2.34
CA ARG A 10 -5.89 1.33 -3.15
C ARG A 10 -5.54 2.73 -3.67
N SER A 11 -4.24 2.97 -3.89
CA SER A 11 -3.79 4.20 -4.55
C SER A 11 -3.93 4.09 -6.07
N THR A 12 -4.72 4.97 -6.68
CA THR A 12 -4.87 5.02 -8.15
C THR A 12 -3.59 5.49 -8.82
N ALA A 13 -2.96 6.54 -8.29
CA ALA A 13 -1.73 7.11 -8.85
C ALA A 13 -0.57 6.09 -8.83
N GLY A 14 -0.42 5.35 -7.73
CA GLY A 14 0.60 4.30 -7.63
C GLY A 14 0.40 3.17 -8.64
N ARG A 15 -0.86 2.80 -8.93
CA ARG A 15 -1.17 1.80 -9.96
C ARG A 15 -0.84 2.29 -11.35
N ILE A 16 -1.19 3.53 -11.68
CA ILE A 16 -0.90 4.11 -13.01
C ILE A 16 0.62 4.12 -13.21
N ALA A 17 1.38 4.68 -12.27
CA ALA A 17 2.83 4.72 -12.35
C ALA A 17 3.45 3.32 -12.50
N ALA A 18 2.95 2.34 -11.74
CA ALA A 18 3.44 0.97 -11.85
C ALA A 18 3.15 0.35 -13.21
N TRP A 19 1.92 0.50 -13.74
CA TRP A 19 1.58 -0.02 -15.06
C TRP A 19 2.38 0.67 -16.17
N SER A 20 2.55 1.99 -16.10
CA SER A 20 3.41 2.73 -17.04
C SER A 20 4.85 2.19 -17.03
N TRP A 21 5.41 1.94 -15.84
CA TRP A 21 6.75 1.36 -15.73
C TRP A 21 6.83 -0.06 -16.28
N LEU A 22 5.84 -0.91 -16.00
CA LEU A 22 5.80 -2.29 -16.51
C LEU A 22 5.71 -2.31 -18.04
N THR A 23 4.86 -1.46 -18.63
CA THR A 23 4.75 -1.35 -20.08
C THR A 23 6.06 -0.87 -20.70
N PHE A 24 6.67 0.19 -20.14
CA PHE A 24 7.97 0.68 -20.60
C PHE A 24 9.04 -0.40 -20.52
N SER A 25 9.14 -1.10 -19.39
CA SER A 25 10.13 -2.15 -19.17
C SER A 25 9.93 -3.32 -20.11
N ALA A 26 8.69 -3.72 -20.40
CA ALA A 26 8.39 -4.79 -21.36
C ALA A 26 8.86 -4.43 -22.77
N LEU A 27 8.63 -3.18 -23.21
CA LEU A 27 9.11 -2.71 -24.52
C LEU A 27 10.64 -2.68 -24.59
N MET A 28 11.30 -2.20 -23.54
CA MET A 28 12.78 -2.15 -23.48
C MET A 28 13.41 -3.54 -23.39
N LEU A 29 12.79 -4.48 -22.67
CA LEU A 29 13.23 -5.86 -22.63
C LEU A 29 13.08 -6.54 -24.00
N ALA A 30 12.00 -6.27 -24.73
CA ALA A 30 11.82 -6.79 -26.10
C ALA A 30 12.87 -6.23 -27.07
N ASP A 31 13.15 -4.92 -27.00
CA ASP A 31 14.20 -4.28 -27.80
C ASP A 31 15.59 -4.85 -27.47
N THR A 32 15.89 -5.00 -26.17
CA THR A 32 17.15 -5.59 -25.70
C THR A 32 17.28 -7.04 -26.16
N ALA A 33 16.21 -7.83 -26.12
CA ALA A 33 16.22 -9.22 -26.58
C ALA A 33 16.42 -9.37 -28.09
N TRP A 34 16.09 -8.35 -28.89
CA TRP A 34 16.34 -8.35 -30.34
C TRP A 34 17.73 -7.84 -30.72
N ARG A 35 18.34 -6.97 -29.92
CA ARG A 35 19.60 -6.28 -30.26
C ARG A 35 20.82 -6.74 -29.45
N GLY A 36 20.60 -7.31 -28.28
CA GLY A 36 21.61 -7.43 -27.24
C GLY A 36 22.19 -8.83 -27.12
N ASP A 37 23.44 -8.97 -27.54
CA ASP A 37 24.23 -10.21 -27.38
C ASP A 37 25.40 -10.03 -26.38
N ASP A 38 25.43 -8.91 -25.65
CA ASP A 38 26.53 -8.52 -24.78
C ASP A 38 26.16 -8.42 -23.29
N LEU A 39 27.19 -8.28 -22.46
CA LEU A 39 27.03 -8.17 -21.01
C LEU A 39 26.31 -6.86 -20.60
N ALA A 40 26.40 -5.81 -21.41
CA ALA A 40 25.69 -4.55 -21.18
C ALA A 40 24.17 -4.72 -21.35
N ALA A 41 23.73 -5.50 -22.34
CA ALA A 41 22.34 -5.89 -22.52
C ALA A 41 21.83 -6.71 -21.31
N ALA A 42 22.63 -7.64 -20.80
CA ALA A 42 22.28 -8.43 -19.61
C ALA A 42 22.11 -7.56 -18.35
N VAL A 43 23.02 -6.60 -18.10
CA VAL A 43 22.89 -5.64 -16.99
C VAL A 43 21.64 -4.79 -17.15
N SER A 44 21.39 -4.28 -18.36
CA SER A 44 20.22 -3.44 -18.66
C SER A 44 18.90 -4.20 -18.41
N ALA A 45 18.82 -5.46 -18.86
CA ALA A 45 17.68 -6.33 -18.59
C ALA A 45 17.46 -6.57 -17.09
N ALA A 46 18.54 -6.80 -16.33
CA ALA A 46 18.45 -7.00 -14.88
C ALA A 46 17.94 -5.74 -14.15
N VAL A 47 18.38 -4.54 -14.55
CA VAL A 47 17.88 -3.26 -14.02
C VAL A 47 16.38 -3.11 -14.29
N LEU A 48 15.93 -3.38 -15.52
CA LEU A 48 14.53 -3.28 -15.91
C LEU A 48 13.64 -4.25 -15.10
N LEU A 49 14.09 -5.50 -14.94
CA LEU A 49 13.40 -6.51 -14.14
C LEU A 49 13.34 -6.12 -12.66
N PHE A 50 14.41 -5.56 -12.11
CA PHE A 50 14.41 -5.07 -10.72
C PHE A 50 13.44 -3.89 -10.53
N GLY A 51 13.42 -2.96 -11.50
CA GLY A 51 12.44 -1.89 -11.55
C GLY A 51 11.00 -2.42 -11.59
N CYS A 52 10.73 -3.48 -12.36
CA CYS A 52 9.41 -4.14 -12.39
C CYS A 52 9.01 -4.68 -11.02
N GLY A 53 9.96 -5.30 -10.31
CA GLY A 53 9.77 -5.73 -8.93
C GLY A 53 9.37 -4.59 -7.99
N LEU A 54 10.09 -3.45 -8.07
CA LEU A 54 9.78 -2.25 -7.31
C LEU A 54 8.39 -1.68 -7.65
N ALA A 55 8.07 -1.57 -8.94
CA ALA A 55 6.77 -1.09 -9.41
C ALA A 55 5.62 -1.95 -8.88
N TYR A 56 5.78 -3.28 -8.91
CA TYR A 56 4.81 -4.21 -8.35
C TYR A 56 4.64 -4.01 -6.84
N VAL A 57 5.75 -4.04 -6.08
CA VAL A 57 5.76 -3.99 -4.62
C VAL A 57 5.25 -2.64 -4.08
N LEU A 58 5.56 -1.53 -4.74
CA LEU A 58 5.22 -0.19 -4.28
C LEU A 58 3.90 0.34 -4.85
N GLY A 59 3.54 -0.02 -6.08
CA GLY A 59 2.41 0.56 -6.78
C GLY A 59 1.19 -0.35 -6.93
N LEU A 60 1.38 -1.67 -7.09
CA LEU A 60 0.27 -2.60 -7.33
C LEU A 60 -0.14 -3.38 -6.09
N ARG A 61 0.82 -3.73 -5.24
CA ARG A 61 0.61 -4.57 -4.07
C ARG A 61 -0.12 -3.87 -2.92
N PRO A 62 0.22 -2.62 -2.56
CA PRO A 62 -0.33 -2.02 -1.35
C PRO A 62 -1.86 -1.92 -1.44
N ARG A 63 -2.55 -2.50 -0.47
CA ARG A 63 -4.02 -2.54 -0.42
C ARG A 63 -4.50 -2.68 1.02
N ILE A 64 -5.56 -1.97 1.38
CA ILE A 64 -6.33 -2.26 2.59
C ILE A 64 -7.64 -2.92 2.15
N THR A 65 -7.97 -4.04 2.76
CA THR A 65 -9.22 -4.76 2.54
C THR A 65 -9.93 -4.91 3.87
N ALA A 66 -11.12 -4.34 4.00
CA ALA A 66 -11.99 -4.57 5.14
C ALA A 66 -12.98 -5.67 4.75
N GLY A 67 -12.70 -6.89 5.20
CA GLY A 67 -13.59 -8.03 5.06
C GLY A 67 -14.57 -8.15 6.22
N GLU A 68 -15.39 -9.20 6.22
CA GLU A 68 -16.40 -9.42 7.25
C GLU A 68 -15.79 -9.80 8.60
N ASP A 69 -14.72 -10.61 8.62
CA ASP A 69 -14.12 -11.12 9.86
C ASP A 69 -12.85 -10.36 10.29
N ALA A 70 -12.15 -9.76 9.32
CA ALA A 70 -10.86 -9.12 9.55
C ALA A 70 -10.59 -7.94 8.62
N VAL A 71 -9.73 -7.04 9.09
CA VAL A 71 -9.03 -6.06 8.27
C VAL A 71 -7.71 -6.67 7.79
N GLU A 72 -7.50 -6.68 6.49
CA GLU A 72 -6.23 -7.04 5.88
C GLU A 72 -5.53 -5.78 5.36
N ILE A 73 -4.35 -5.49 5.91
CA ILE A 73 -3.45 -4.45 5.45
C ILE A 73 -2.29 -5.12 4.73
N ARG A 74 -2.24 -4.98 3.40
CA ARG A 74 -1.12 -5.41 2.58
C ARG A 74 -0.19 -4.24 2.36
N ASN A 75 0.98 -4.31 2.96
CA ASN A 75 2.10 -3.39 2.79
C ASN A 75 3.06 -3.94 1.71
N PRO A 76 4.05 -3.15 1.24
CA PRO A 76 4.95 -3.59 0.18
C PRO A 76 5.57 -4.98 0.38
N LEU A 77 6.06 -5.29 1.59
CA LEU A 77 6.71 -6.57 1.87
C LEU A 77 6.00 -7.44 2.90
N ARG A 78 5.00 -6.87 3.61
CA ARG A 78 4.32 -7.52 4.72
C ARG A 78 2.82 -7.52 4.51
N ASP A 79 2.19 -8.61 4.92
CA ASP A 79 0.74 -8.73 5.05
C ASP A 79 0.39 -8.76 6.52
N ILE A 80 -0.66 -8.02 6.88
CA ILE A 80 -1.13 -7.91 8.24
C ILE A 80 -2.61 -8.22 8.22
N ARG A 81 -3.01 -9.30 8.90
CA ARG A 81 -4.41 -9.67 9.05
C ARG A 81 -4.81 -9.45 10.50
N VAL A 82 -5.77 -8.57 10.72
CA VAL A 82 -6.26 -8.18 12.03
C VAL A 82 -7.74 -8.52 12.15
N PRO A 83 -8.12 -9.58 12.87
CA PRO A 83 -9.52 -9.85 13.19
C PRO A 83 -10.17 -8.66 13.88
N TRP A 84 -11.44 -8.37 13.58
CA TRP A 84 -12.12 -7.20 14.16
C TRP A 84 -12.17 -7.22 15.70
N SER A 85 -12.19 -8.41 16.31
CA SER A 85 -12.10 -8.58 17.77
C SER A 85 -10.75 -8.18 18.36
N ALA A 86 -9.67 -8.29 17.58
CA ALA A 86 -8.31 -7.92 17.98
C ALA A 86 -8.06 -6.42 17.88
N VAL A 87 -8.89 -5.69 17.11
CA VAL A 87 -8.74 -4.25 16.90
C VAL A 87 -9.03 -3.48 18.19
N ARG A 88 -8.04 -2.70 18.64
CA ARG A 88 -8.16 -1.81 19.80
C ARG A 88 -8.54 -0.40 19.40
N LYS A 89 -7.82 0.16 18.41
CA LYS A 89 -8.00 1.53 17.95
C LYS A 89 -7.61 1.67 16.48
N ILE A 90 -8.37 2.45 15.72
CA ILE A 90 -8.03 2.84 14.34
C ILE A 90 -7.93 4.36 14.31
N GLU A 91 -6.76 4.86 13.93
CA GLU A 91 -6.46 6.29 13.91
C GLU A 91 -5.82 6.70 12.58
N ALA A 92 -6.07 7.94 12.18
CA ALA A 92 -5.37 8.60 11.09
C ALA A 92 -4.50 9.72 11.66
N THR A 93 -3.18 9.59 11.54
CA THR A 93 -2.24 10.68 11.85
C THR A 93 -1.58 11.16 10.56
N HIS A 94 -0.50 10.49 10.14
CA HIS A 94 0.17 10.69 8.84
C HIS A 94 -0.03 9.51 7.89
N ALA A 95 -0.50 8.41 8.46
CA ALA A 95 -0.92 7.20 7.79
C ALA A 95 -2.03 6.57 8.61
N LEU A 96 -2.84 5.72 7.99
CA LEU A 96 -3.80 4.90 8.71
C LEU A 96 -3.04 3.93 9.64
N GLN A 97 -3.36 3.98 10.92
CA GLN A 97 -2.76 3.16 11.97
C GLN A 97 -3.84 2.32 12.65
N VAL A 98 -3.58 1.02 12.76
CA VAL A 98 -4.45 0.06 13.45
C VAL A 98 -3.66 -0.52 14.62
N ARG A 99 -4.12 -0.24 15.84
CA ARG A 99 -3.63 -0.90 17.05
C ARG A 99 -4.42 -2.18 17.28
N PHE A 100 -3.72 -3.27 17.52
CA PHE A 100 -4.32 -4.59 17.69
C PHE A 100 -3.56 -5.45 18.68
N THR A 101 -4.24 -6.46 19.22
CA THR A 101 -3.60 -7.49 20.05
C THR A 101 -2.92 -8.54 19.17
N GLY A 102 -1.61 -8.69 19.35
CA GLY A 102 -0.80 -9.69 18.67
C GLY A 102 -0.97 -11.10 19.24
N PRO A 103 -0.28 -12.10 18.65
CA PRO A 103 -0.43 -13.51 19.04
C PRO A 103 -0.06 -13.77 20.50
N GLU A 104 0.94 -13.06 20.99
CA GLU A 104 1.49 -13.18 22.35
C GLU A 104 0.75 -12.28 23.36
N GLY A 105 -0.43 -11.74 23.00
CA GLY A 105 -1.22 -10.85 23.87
C GLY A 105 -0.72 -9.41 23.94
N GLY A 106 0.50 -9.12 23.48
CA GLY A 106 1.05 -7.76 23.41
C GLY A 106 0.34 -6.87 22.39
N GLU A 107 0.28 -5.56 22.67
CA GLU A 107 -0.25 -4.56 21.73
C GLU A 107 0.74 -4.31 20.59
N ARG A 108 0.25 -4.35 19.34
CA ARG A 108 1.04 -4.08 18.13
C ARG A 108 0.37 -3.00 17.30
N LEU A 109 1.20 -2.25 16.57
CA LEU A 109 0.78 -1.16 15.70
C LEU A 109 1.03 -1.53 14.23
N ALA A 110 -0.03 -1.61 13.44
CA ALA A 110 0.06 -1.75 12.00
C ALA A 110 -0.13 -0.38 11.34
N ARG A 111 0.89 0.07 10.60
CA ARG A 111 0.81 1.27 9.74
C ARG A 111 0.55 0.84 8.30
N ALA A 112 -0.49 1.41 7.68
CA ALA A 112 -0.82 1.12 6.29
C ALA A 112 -0.01 2.01 5.32
N TRP A 113 0.58 1.38 4.30
CA TRP A 113 1.40 2.08 3.30
C TRP A 113 0.57 2.89 2.29
N THR A 114 -0.61 2.40 1.90
CA THR A 114 -1.44 2.94 0.81
C THR A 114 -2.03 4.31 1.05
N LEU A 115 -2.25 4.64 2.32
CA LEU A 115 -2.95 5.83 2.77
C LEU A 115 -1.94 6.70 3.53
N GLN A 116 -0.82 7.00 2.88
CA GLN A 116 0.13 8.00 3.34
C GLN A 116 -0.23 9.33 2.70
N THR A 117 -0.66 10.30 3.49
CA THR A 117 -0.71 11.68 3.02
C THR A 117 0.69 12.26 3.19
N SER A 118 1.36 12.58 2.07
CA SER A 118 2.60 13.34 2.17
C SER A 118 2.30 14.70 2.82
N PRO A 119 3.19 15.28 3.63
CA PRO A 119 2.96 16.58 4.26
C PRO A 119 2.55 17.66 3.25
N ARG A 120 3.13 17.62 2.03
CA ARG A 120 2.80 18.53 0.92
C ARG A 120 1.41 18.28 0.34
N ALA A 121 0.99 17.02 0.18
CA ALA A 121 -0.37 16.69 -0.26
C ALA A 121 -1.40 17.14 0.77
N ARG A 122 -1.10 16.97 2.07
CA ARG A 122 -1.92 17.46 3.18
C ARG A 122 -2.04 18.99 3.13
N THR A 123 -0.94 19.73 3.02
CA THR A 123 -1.02 21.20 2.94
C THR A 123 -1.78 21.68 1.69
N ARG A 124 -1.69 20.95 0.57
CA ARG A 124 -2.44 21.28 -0.65
C ARG A 124 -3.93 21.00 -0.49
N GLU A 125 -4.30 19.87 0.11
CA GLU A 125 -5.69 19.53 0.43
C GLU A 125 -6.28 20.46 1.49
N GLU A 126 -5.55 20.75 2.58
CA GLU A 126 -5.95 21.72 3.60
C GLU A 126 -6.12 23.12 3.02
N ARG A 127 -5.24 23.55 2.10
CA ARG A 127 -5.42 24.82 1.37
C ARG A 127 -6.65 24.80 0.48
N ARG A 128 -6.95 23.69 -0.19
CA ARG A 128 -8.15 23.55 -1.05
C ARG A 128 -9.43 23.57 -0.20
N LEU A 129 -9.46 22.77 0.87
CA LEU A 129 -10.57 22.70 1.81
C LEU A 129 -10.77 24.03 2.53
N ARG A 130 -9.70 24.77 2.88
CA ARG A 130 -9.79 26.11 3.47
C ARG A 130 -10.36 27.14 2.49
N LYS A 131 -10.04 27.02 1.19
CA LYS A 131 -10.66 27.84 0.14
C LYS A 131 -12.14 27.51 -0.05
N GLU A 132 -12.49 26.22 -0.09
CA GLU A 132 -13.88 25.76 -0.20
C GLU A 132 -14.70 26.12 1.05
N ALA A 133 -14.12 26.02 2.24
CA ALA A 133 -14.74 26.37 3.52
C ALA A 133 -14.92 27.87 3.72
N ALA A 134 -14.12 28.72 3.07
CA ALA A 134 -14.22 30.18 3.20
C ALA A 134 -15.55 30.74 2.65
N GLY A 135 -16.25 29.99 1.80
CA GLY A 135 -17.56 30.37 1.25
C GLY A 135 -18.76 29.69 1.90
N LEU A 136 -18.57 28.95 3.01
CA LEU A 136 -19.62 28.10 3.60
C LEU A 136 -19.91 28.47 5.07
N PRO A 137 -21.15 28.19 5.55
CA PRO A 137 -21.49 28.36 6.97
C PRO A 137 -20.54 27.57 7.89
N PRO A 138 -20.26 28.06 9.13
CA PRO A 138 -19.28 27.46 10.05
C PRO A 138 -19.51 25.97 10.34
N GLU A 139 -20.79 25.56 10.44
CA GLU A 139 -21.17 24.16 10.67
C GLU A 139 -20.83 23.24 9.48
N VAL A 140 -20.92 23.77 8.26
CA VAL A 140 -20.62 23.05 7.01
C VAL A 140 -19.12 23.04 6.74
N ALA A 141 -18.44 24.15 7.04
CA ALA A 141 -16.98 24.29 7.01
C ALA A 141 -16.30 23.32 7.99
N ALA A 142 -16.84 23.14 9.20
CA ALA A 142 -16.34 22.17 10.17
C ALA A 142 -16.42 20.72 9.66
N LYS A 143 -17.49 20.38 8.92
CA LYS A 143 -17.65 19.06 8.28
C LYS A 143 -16.68 18.82 7.12
N LEU A 144 -16.16 19.87 6.48
CA LEU A 144 -15.19 19.77 5.40
C LEU A 144 -13.78 19.38 5.87
N GLY A 145 -13.38 19.79 7.08
CA GLY A 145 -12.08 19.42 7.66
C GLY A 145 -11.87 17.90 7.83
N GLY A 146 -12.96 17.14 8.00
CA GLY A 146 -12.93 15.68 8.10
C GLY A 146 -12.88 14.93 6.76
N ARG A 147 -13.06 15.62 5.62
CA ARG A 147 -13.21 15.00 4.28
C ARG A 147 -11.90 14.64 3.57
N THR A 148 -10.77 14.56 4.27
CA THR A 148 -9.57 13.99 3.67
C THR A 148 -9.82 12.51 3.32
N ALA A 149 -9.23 12.01 2.23
CA ALA A 149 -9.41 10.61 1.83
C ALA A 149 -9.03 9.63 2.96
N LEU A 150 -8.06 10.04 3.80
CA LEU A 150 -7.64 9.32 5.00
C LEU A 150 -8.67 9.39 6.13
N GLY A 151 -9.27 10.56 6.39
CA GLY A 151 -10.35 10.73 7.37
C GLY A 151 -11.57 9.87 7.03
N TYR A 152 -12.01 9.93 5.78
CA TYR A 152 -13.13 9.12 5.29
C TYR A 152 -12.88 7.61 5.40
N ALA A 153 -11.68 7.15 5.01
CA ALA A 153 -11.31 5.74 5.17
C ALA A 153 -11.28 5.31 6.64
N THR A 154 -10.83 6.19 7.54
CA THR A 154 -10.78 5.93 8.99
C THR A 154 -12.17 5.84 9.60
N GLU A 155 -13.08 6.72 9.21
CA GLU A 155 -14.47 6.72 9.66
C GLU A 155 -15.18 5.43 9.22
N GLN A 156 -15.09 5.07 7.93
CA GLN A 156 -15.66 3.83 7.42
C GLN A 156 -15.10 2.57 8.11
N LEU A 157 -13.79 2.53 8.37
CA LEU A 157 -13.16 1.41 9.07
C LEU A 157 -13.60 1.33 10.53
N ASN A 158 -13.78 2.47 11.20
CA ASN A 158 -14.30 2.49 12.57
C ASN A 158 -15.76 2.02 12.64
N ASP A 159 -16.59 2.38 11.66
CA ASP A 159 -17.98 1.92 11.62
C ASP A 159 -18.11 0.44 11.26
N LEU A 160 -17.21 -0.10 10.43
CA LEU A 160 -17.08 -1.54 10.25
C LEU A 160 -16.60 -2.23 11.53
N ALA A 161 -15.59 -1.69 12.21
CA ALA A 161 -15.12 -2.24 13.47
C ALA A 161 -16.25 -2.34 14.49
N LYS A 162 -17.05 -1.28 14.68
CA LYS A 162 -18.21 -1.30 15.60
C LYS A 162 -19.21 -2.40 15.26
N ARG A 163 -19.52 -2.60 13.96
CA ARG A 163 -20.47 -3.62 13.49
C ARG A 163 -19.95 -5.05 13.71
N HIS A 164 -18.68 -5.30 13.44
CA HIS A 164 -18.12 -6.65 13.42
C HIS A 164 -17.48 -7.08 14.75
N ARG A 165 -17.17 -6.15 15.67
CA ARG A 165 -16.56 -6.46 16.99
C ARG A 165 -17.44 -7.36 17.86
N ARG A 166 -18.77 -7.30 17.71
CA ARG A 166 -19.72 -8.14 18.45
C ARG A 166 -19.86 -9.56 17.88
N ARG A 167 -19.42 -9.78 16.64
CA ARG A 167 -19.59 -11.03 15.90
C ARG A 167 -18.34 -11.91 15.91
N SER A 168 -17.17 -11.30 16.13
CA SER A 168 -15.86 -11.97 16.05
C SER A 168 -15.43 -12.53 17.41
N GLY A 169 -15.10 -13.82 17.49
CA GLY A 169 -14.51 -14.45 18.68
C GLY A 169 -13.12 -13.91 19.03
N LYS A 170 -12.56 -14.29 20.20
CA LYS A 170 -11.20 -13.88 20.60
C LYS A 170 -10.17 -14.44 19.62
N ALA A 171 -9.59 -13.57 18.81
CA ALA A 171 -8.53 -13.90 17.87
C ALA A 171 -7.45 -12.81 17.94
N SER A 172 -6.23 -13.16 17.54
CA SER A 172 -5.09 -12.25 17.50
C SER A 172 -4.72 -11.87 16.07
N GLY A 173 -4.22 -10.65 15.87
CA GLY A 173 -3.69 -10.25 14.58
C GLY A 173 -2.36 -10.93 14.25
N VAL A 174 -2.14 -11.26 12.97
CA VAL A 174 -0.94 -11.92 12.47
C VAL A 174 -0.25 -11.03 11.45
N VAL A 175 1.08 -11.00 11.52
CA VAL A 175 1.95 -10.30 10.55
C VAL A 175 2.79 -11.35 9.83
N THR A 176 2.66 -11.42 8.50
CA THR A 176 3.39 -12.37 7.66
C THR A 176 4.20 -11.66 6.59
N TRP A 177 5.31 -12.26 6.17
CA TRP A 177 6.05 -11.79 5.00
C TRP A 177 5.41 -12.29 3.72
N SER A 178 5.38 -11.40 2.73
CA SER A 178 4.91 -11.75 1.41
C SER A 178 6.02 -12.41 0.61
N ARG A 179 6.00 -13.74 0.55
CA ARG A 179 6.87 -14.53 -0.33
C ARG A 179 6.92 -14.00 -1.77
N PRO A 180 5.78 -13.69 -2.45
CA PRO A 180 5.85 -13.19 -3.82
C PRO A 180 6.48 -11.79 -3.92
N ALA A 181 6.35 -10.94 -2.90
CA ALA A 181 6.94 -9.60 -2.91
C ALA A 181 8.46 -9.66 -2.67
N VAL A 182 8.88 -10.52 -1.75
CA VAL A 182 10.30 -10.77 -1.50
C VAL A 182 10.93 -11.36 -2.75
N ALA A 183 10.31 -12.36 -3.38
CA ALA A 183 10.80 -12.95 -4.61
C ALA A 183 10.88 -11.94 -5.77
N ALA A 184 9.87 -11.08 -5.93
CA ALA A 184 9.84 -10.05 -6.97
C ALA A 184 10.99 -9.03 -6.88
N LEU A 185 11.62 -8.87 -5.71
CA LEU A 185 12.80 -8.02 -5.55
C LEU A 185 14.09 -8.82 -5.50
N ALA A 186 14.11 -9.95 -4.78
CA ALA A 186 15.31 -10.73 -4.54
C ALA A 186 15.83 -11.39 -5.81
N VAL A 187 14.96 -11.94 -6.65
CA VAL A 187 15.36 -12.63 -7.89
C VAL A 187 16.03 -11.66 -8.88
N PRO A 188 15.37 -10.56 -9.31
CA PRO A 188 16.03 -9.62 -10.22
C PRO A 188 17.16 -8.84 -9.55
N GLY A 189 17.10 -8.61 -8.24
CA GLY A 189 18.19 -8.00 -7.48
C GLY A 189 19.46 -8.87 -7.50
N LEU A 190 19.32 -10.18 -7.34
CA LEU A 190 20.44 -11.11 -7.45
C LEU A 190 20.99 -11.15 -8.88
N ALA A 191 20.13 -11.20 -9.90
CA ALA A 191 20.55 -11.14 -11.30
C ALA A 191 21.33 -9.86 -11.60
N LEU A 192 20.88 -8.72 -11.06
CA LEU A 192 21.58 -7.44 -11.19
C LEU A 192 22.95 -7.48 -10.52
N LEU A 193 23.05 -8.02 -9.31
CA LEU A 193 24.34 -8.16 -8.62
C LEU A 193 25.33 -9.04 -9.39
N VAL A 194 24.85 -10.18 -9.91
CA VAL A 194 25.70 -11.12 -10.66
C VAL A 194 26.19 -10.47 -11.96
N THR A 195 25.28 -9.89 -12.76
CA THR A 195 25.64 -9.27 -14.04
C THR A 195 26.56 -8.07 -13.87
N THR A 196 26.34 -7.24 -12.85
CA THR A 196 27.23 -6.11 -12.54
C THR A 196 28.59 -6.56 -12.02
N ALA A 197 28.65 -7.59 -11.19
CA ALA A 197 29.92 -8.18 -10.77
C ALA A 197 30.70 -8.71 -11.99
N LEU A 198 30.05 -9.48 -12.87
CA LEU A 198 30.68 -9.96 -14.09
C LEU A 198 31.19 -8.82 -14.97
N ALA A 199 30.44 -7.72 -15.08
CA ALA A 199 30.85 -6.56 -15.88
C ALA A 199 32.02 -5.78 -15.27
N LEU A 200 32.20 -5.82 -13.95
CA LEU A 200 33.32 -5.17 -13.27
C LEU A 200 34.61 -6.00 -13.30
N PHE A 201 34.50 -7.32 -13.50
CA PHE A 201 35.63 -8.25 -13.51
C PHE A 201 35.97 -8.80 -14.91
N ALA A 202 35.22 -8.40 -15.94
CA ALA A 202 35.50 -8.68 -17.36
C ALA A 202 36.36 -7.56 -17.96
#